data_AF-A0A9Q0XX03-F1
#
_entry.id   AF-A0A9Q0XX03-F1
#
_cell.length_a   1.000
_cell.length_b   1.000
_cell.length_c   1.000
_cell.angle_alpha   90.00
_cell.angle_beta   90.00
_cell.angle_gamma   90.00
#
_symmetry.space_group_name_H-M   'P 1'
#
loop_
_entity.id
_entity.type
_entity.pdbx_description
1 polymer ?
#
loop_
_entity_poly.entity_id
_entity_poly.type
_entity_poly.pdbx_seq_one_letter_code
_entity_poly.pdbx_strand_id
1 'polypeptide(L)' 'NVCDNELQICQNGGTCEKNIRCLCPPAYTGVLCEKRRCEIDPEGCNSGQGALTLSHLILLLPLVAPFGLSGFFIF' A
#
# COMPACT_ATOMS: atom_id res chain seq x y z
N ASN A 1 28.70 -9.90 -8.75
CA ASN A 1 27.25 -10.08 -8.94
C ASN A 1 26.56 -9.33 -7.80
N VAL A 2 25.27 -9.02 -7.92
CA VAL A 2 24.57 -8.27 -6.87
C VAL A 2 24.16 -9.19 -5.71
N CYS A 3 23.80 -10.44 -6.01
CA CYS A 3 23.30 -11.39 -5.00
C CYS A 3 24.31 -12.47 -4.63
N ASP A 4 25.61 -12.15 -4.64
CA ASP A 4 26.64 -13.06 -4.16
C ASP A 4 26.63 -13.10 -2.64
N ASN A 5 26.94 -14.26 -2.08
CA ASN A 5 26.85 -14.55 -0.64
C ASN A 5 27.75 -13.67 0.24
N GLU A 6 28.60 -12.82 -0.34
CA GLU A 6 29.65 -12.19 0.43
C GLU A 6 29.17 -10.98 1.23
N LEU A 7 28.28 -10.10 0.72
CA LEU A 7 27.93 -8.91 1.51
C LEU A 7 26.54 -8.29 1.36
N GLN A 8 25.69 -8.58 0.37
CA GLN A 8 24.39 -7.89 0.26
C GLN A 8 23.32 -8.70 -0.52
N ILE A 9 22.44 -9.42 0.18
CA ILE A 9 21.26 -10.06 -0.43
C ILE A 9 20.14 -9.03 -0.57
N CYS A 10 19.23 -9.25 -1.52
CA CYS A 10 18.00 -8.47 -1.65
C CYS A 10 17.24 -8.41 -0.31
N GLN A 11 17.04 -7.21 0.21
CA GLN A 11 16.37 -6.95 1.47
C GLN A 11 14.85 -6.89 1.29
N ASN A 12 14.11 -6.84 2.40
CA ASN A 12 12.68 -6.59 2.43
C ASN A 12 11.83 -7.56 1.58
N GLY A 13 12.30 -8.80 1.42
CA GLY A 13 11.62 -9.82 0.62
C GLY A 13 11.86 -9.72 -0.88
N GLY A 14 12.88 -8.99 -1.33
CA GLY A 14 13.29 -8.97 -2.72
C GLY A 14 13.78 -10.35 -3.20
N THR A 15 13.48 -10.69 -4.46
CA THR A 15 13.91 -11.95 -5.08
C THR A 15 15.08 -11.70 -6.01
N CYS A 16 16.12 -12.52 -5.95
CA CYS A 16 17.22 -12.35 -6.87
C CYS A 16 16.97 -13.04 -8.22
N GLU A 17 17.13 -12.28 -9.31
CA GLU A 17 17.02 -12.79 -10.68
C GLU A 17 18.42 -13.00 -11.27
N LYS A 18 18.74 -14.27 -11.59
CA LYS A 18 20.01 -14.69 -12.23
C LYS A 18 21.28 -14.27 -11.45
N ASN A 19 21.16 -13.97 -10.16
CA ASN A 19 22.20 -13.36 -9.32
C ASN A 19 22.64 -11.93 -9.74
N ILE A 20 22.10 -11.38 -10.84
CA ILE A 20 22.51 -10.08 -11.41
C ILE A 20 21.73 -8.92 -10.79
N ARG A 21 20.45 -9.10 -10.46
CA ARG A 21 19.59 -8.01 -9.97
C ARG A 21 18.57 -8.48 -8.93
N CYS A 22 18.20 -7.56 -8.04
CA CYS A 22 17.09 -7.74 -7.12
C CYS A 22 15.76 -7.29 -7.75
N LEU A 23 14.75 -8.15 -7.68
CA LEU A 23 13.36 -7.83 -7.95
C LEU A 23 12.71 -7.38 -6.64
N CYS A 24 12.38 -6.10 -6.55
CA CYS A 24 11.83 -5.52 -5.34
C CYS A 24 10.29 -5.58 -5.31
N PRO A 25 9.69 -5.84 -4.14
CA PRO A 25 8.26 -5.69 -3.95
C PRO A 25 7.84 -4.22 -4.11
N PRO A 26 6.56 -3.94 -4.43
CA PRO A 26 6.09 -2.60 -4.80
C PRO A 26 6.33 -1.51 -3.76
N ALA A 27 6.47 -1.88 -2.48
CA ALA A 27 6.75 -0.97 -1.37
C ALA A 27 8.24 -0.57 -1.24
N TYR A 28 9.15 -1.20 -1.99
CA TYR A 28 10.59 -1.03 -1.83
C TYR A 28 11.29 -0.81 -3.18
N THR A 29 12.48 -0.21 -3.12
CA THR A 29 13.32 0.16 -4.27
C THR A 29 14.80 0.24 -3.84
N GLY A 30 15.70 0.51 -4.78
CA GLY A 30 17.15 0.44 -4.58
C GLY A 30 17.76 -0.84 -5.17
N VAL A 31 19.09 -0.90 -5.20
CA VAL A 31 19.83 -2.04 -5.80
C VAL A 31 19.56 -3.34 -5.04
N LEU A 32 19.28 -3.21 -3.75
CA LEU A 32 19.07 -4.30 -2.81
C LEU A 32 17.69 -4.21 -2.15
N CYS A 33 16.77 -3.42 -2.71
CA CYS A 33 15.47 -3.15 -2.11
C CYS A 33 15.58 -2.52 -0.71
N GLU A 34 16.65 -1.74 -0.47
CA GLU A 34 16.98 -1.15 0.83
C GLU A 34 16.17 0.12 1.16
N LYS A 35 15.58 0.76 0.14
CA LYS A 35 14.80 2.00 0.30
C LYS A 35 13.31 1.70 0.21
N ARG A 36 12.50 2.36 1.04
CA ARG A 36 11.04 2.33 0.85
C ARG A 36 10.64 3.25 -0.27
N ARG A 37 9.77 2.78 -1.16
CA ARG A 37 9.24 3.59 -2.27
C ARG A 37 8.47 4.81 -1.76
N CYS A 38 7.79 4.67 -0.63
CA CYS A 38 6.99 5.70 0.03
C CYS A 38 7.80 6.91 0.51
N GLU A 39 9.11 6.75 0.69
CA GLU A 39 10.01 7.84 1.07
C GLU A 39 10.37 8.74 -0.12
N ILE A 40 10.26 8.18 -1.34
CA ILE A 40 10.61 8.84 -2.59
C ILE A 40 9.34 9.33 -3.31
N ASP A 41 8.28 8.53 -3.29
CA ASP A 41 6.97 8.82 -3.88
C ASP A 41 5.86 8.55 -2.84
N PRO A 42 5.53 9.53 -1.98
CA PRO A 42 4.49 9.37 -0.95
C PRO A 42 3.10 9.10 -1.55
N GLU A 43 2.86 9.53 -2.78
CA GLU A 43 1.60 9.29 -3.50
C GLU A 43 1.45 7.81 -3.95
N GLY A 44 2.56 7.11 -4.24
CA GLY A 44 2.55 5.72 -4.69
C GLY A 44 2.34 4.69 -3.57
N CYS A 45 2.59 5.06 -2.31
CA CYS A 45 2.45 4.18 -1.15
C CYS A 45 1.01 3.99 -0.68
N ASN A 46 0.12 4.91 -1.05
CA ASN A 46 -1.33 4.79 -0.83
C ASN A 46 -1.99 3.74 -1.73
N SER A 47 -1.21 2.83 -2.33
CA SER A 47 -1.72 1.64 -3.00
C SER A 47 -1.93 0.46 -2.02
N GLY A 48 -1.78 0.70 -0.72
CA GLY A 48 -2.58 -0.02 0.26
C GLY A 48 -4.02 0.37 0.04
N GLN A 49 -4.71 -0.38 -0.80
CA GLN A 49 -6.16 -0.37 -0.89
C GLN A 49 -6.72 -0.74 0.50
N GLY A 50 -6.82 0.25 1.39
CA GLY A 50 -8.08 0.50 2.06
C GLY A 50 -9.08 0.82 0.98
N ALA A 51 -9.42 -0.19 0.16
CA ALA A 51 -10.58 -0.17 -0.67
C ALA A 51 -11.75 -0.23 0.32
N LEU A 52 -12.08 0.93 0.87
CA LEU A 52 -13.48 1.31 0.98
C LEU A 52 -13.98 1.32 -0.47
N THR A 53 -14.15 0.11 -1.02
CA THR A 53 -14.85 -0.09 -2.27
C THR A 53 -16.12 0.71 -2.12
N LEU A 54 -16.58 1.37 -3.19
CA LEU A 54 -17.88 2.04 -3.20
C LEU A 54 -18.97 1.13 -2.56
N SER A 55 -18.81 -0.19 -2.70
CA SER A 55 -19.57 -1.24 -2.03
C SER A 55 -19.59 -1.16 -0.48
N HIS A 56 -18.47 -0.89 0.19
CA HIS A 56 -18.42 -0.67 1.64
C HIS A 56 -19.12 0.64 2.05
N LEU A 57 -19.01 1.70 1.23
CA LEU A 57 -19.69 2.98 1.49
C LEU A 57 -21.21 2.86 1.30
N ILE A 58 -21.66 2.12 0.29
CA ILE A 58 -23.08 1.80 0.04
C ILE A 58 -23.67 0.92 1.14
N LEU A 59 -22.90 -0.02 1.68
CA LEU A 59 -23.35 -0.90 2.78
C LEU A 59 -23.50 -0.16 4.13
N LEU A 60 -22.75 0.93 4.33
CA LEU A 60 -22.82 1.77 5.53
C LEU A 60 -23.89 2.89 5.42
N LEU A 61 -24.37 3.20 4.21
CA LEU A 61 -25.45 4.16 3.95
C LEU A 61 -26.75 3.93 4.76
N PRO A 62 -27.27 2.69 4.92
CA PRO A 62 -28.46 2.45 5.73
C PRO A 62 -28.24 2.62 7.25
N LEU A 63 -26.98 2.57 7.74
CA LEU A 63 -26.64 2.77 9.16
C LEU A 63 -26.60 4.26 9.57
N VAL A 64 -26.38 5.17 8.62
CA VAL A 64 -26.37 6.63 8.83
C VAL A 64 -27.72 7.28 8.51
N ALA A 65 -28.60 6.59 7.79
CA ALA A 65 -29.96 7.03 7.50
C ALA A 65 -30.84 7.38 8.74
N PRO A 66 -30.76 6.71 9.91
CA PRO A 66 -31.62 7.05 11.03
C PRO A 66 -31.25 8.37 11.73
N PHE A 67 -30.09 8.97 11.46
CA PHE A 67 -29.63 10.22 12.09
C PHE A 67 -29.83 11.47 11.22
N GLY A 68 -30.30 11.33 9.97
CA GLY A 68 -30.33 12.42 8.99
C GLY A 68 -31.69 13.09 8.73
N LEU A 69 -32.78 12.67 9.39
CA LEU A 69 -34.14 13.16 9.08
C LEU A 69 -34.99 13.56 10.30
N SER A 70 -34.52 13.40 11.54
CA SER A 70 -35.31 13.77 12.74
C SER A 70 -35.02 15.17 13.28
N GLY A 71 -34.15 15.96 12.64
CA GLY A 71 -33.70 17.26 13.15
C GLY A 71 -34.29 18.51 12.49
N PHE A 72 -35.22 18.40 11.53
CA PHE A 72 -35.76 19.57 10.80
C PHE A 72 -37.28 19.74 10.85
N PHE A 73 -37.97 19.08 11.78
CA PHE A 73 -39.36 19.38 12.08
C PHE A 73 -39.54 19.62 13.58
N ILE A 74 -39.03 20.77 14.03
CA ILE A 74 -39.60 21.49 15.17
C ILE A 74 -40.51 22.55 14.55
N PHE A 75 -41.84 22.38 14.68
CA PHE A 75 -42.88 23.39 14.93
C PHE A 75 -44.25 22.69 15.01
#